data_AF-A0A6I5VQL8-F1
#
_entry.id   AF-A0A6I5VQL8-F1
#
_cell.length_a   1.000
_cell.length_b   1.000
_cell.length_c   1.000
_cell.angle_alpha   90.00
_cell.angle_beta   90.00
_cell.angle_gamma   90.00
#
_symmetry.space_group_name_H-M   'P 1'
#
loop_
_entity.id
_entity.type
_entity.pdbx_description
1 polymer ?
#
loop_
_entity_poly.entity_id
_entity_poly.type
_entity_poly.pdbx_seq_one_letter_code
_entity_poly.pdbx_strand_id
1 'polypeptide(L)'
;MTSRKGLGRTLVGYYHIAWQAPGSRGEEQGDYALAADRIKFFEPIKPTEASKTLRDVLETRFRTQKPISRDTTAALLGLIEKTEDRTLAYVDEVRRLEQFSRWRTGFAYPSWGRVSGFGWGDAAEYLQVQESPAAAPNSSPTGAWRCTACEYVIENRALLKKCPVCGRQATLRPA
;
A
#
# COMPACT_ATOMS: atom_id res chain seq x y z
N MET A 1 4.87 -7.23 0.69
CA MET A 1 5.84 -8.33 0.73
C MET A 1 5.54 -9.21 1.94
N THR A 2 4.85 -10.32 1.74
CA THR A 2 4.41 -11.22 2.83
C THR A 2 5.23 -12.51 2.75
N SER A 3 6.24 -12.66 3.60
CA SER A 3 6.92 -13.94 3.76
C SER A 3 6.03 -14.88 4.57
N ARG A 4 5.41 -15.87 3.94
CA ARG A 4 5.03 -17.09 4.66
C ARG A 4 6.32 -17.80 5.06
N LYS A 5 6.43 -18.21 6.31
CA LYS A 5 7.61 -18.91 6.87
C LYS A 5 7.99 -20.07 5.92
N GLY A 6 9.24 -20.08 5.43
CA GLY A 6 9.77 -21.15 4.57
C GLY A 6 9.65 -20.98 3.05
N LEU A 7 8.89 -20.00 2.53
CA LEU A 7 8.67 -19.85 1.08
C LEU A 7 9.62 -18.86 0.37
N GLY A 8 10.62 -18.35 1.08
CA GLY A 8 11.54 -17.35 0.52
C GLY A 8 10.84 -16.04 0.13
N ARG A 9 11.59 -15.14 -0.51
CA ARG A 9 11.04 -13.91 -1.10
C ARG A 9 10.84 -14.15 -2.58
N THR A 10 9.71 -13.71 -3.12
CA THR A 10 9.41 -13.78 -4.56
C THR A 10 9.10 -12.40 -5.11
N LEU A 11 9.38 -12.21 -6.39
CA LEU A 11 9.01 -11.04 -7.14
C LEU A 11 7.63 -11.29 -7.77
N VAL A 12 6.66 -10.40 -7.51
CA VAL A 12 5.24 -10.61 -7.87
C VAL A 12 4.66 -9.53 -8.78
N GLY A 13 5.36 -8.42 -8.92
CA GLY A 13 4.90 -7.27 -9.68
C GLY A 13 5.77 -6.06 -9.47
N TYR A 14 5.48 -5.00 -10.21
CA TYR A 14 6.08 -3.68 -10.01
C TYR A 14 5.09 -2.55 -10.29
N TYR A 15 5.46 -1.37 -9.79
CA TYR A 15 4.83 -0.09 -10.07
C TYR A 15 5.91 0.83 -10.63
N HIS A 16 5.68 1.45 -11.79
CA HIS A 16 6.48 2.56 -12.26
C HIS A 16 5.84 3.85 -11.76
N ILE A 17 6.51 4.53 -10.84
CA ILE A 17 6.02 5.78 -10.26
C ILE A 17 6.41 6.94 -11.18
N ALA A 18 5.42 7.66 -11.69
CA ALA A 18 5.63 8.79 -12.61
C ALA A 18 5.25 10.14 -11.98
N TRP A 19 4.41 10.14 -10.94
CA TRP A 19 4.00 11.36 -10.25
C TRP A 19 4.11 11.21 -8.74
N GLN A 20 4.44 12.34 -8.11
CA GLN A 20 4.37 12.52 -6.68
C GLN A 20 3.73 13.86 -6.33
N ALA A 21 3.11 13.93 -5.15
CA ALA A 21 2.66 15.16 -4.52
C ALA A 21 2.79 15.03 -2.99
N PRO A 22 2.85 16.15 -2.24
CA PRO A 22 2.71 16.09 -0.79
C PRO A 22 1.40 15.38 -0.40
N GLY A 23 1.49 14.46 0.55
CA GLY A 23 0.34 13.76 1.10
C GLY A 23 -0.34 14.56 2.21
N SER A 24 -1.37 13.95 2.81
CA SER A 24 -2.18 14.53 3.90
C SER A 24 -1.41 15.12 5.09
N ARG A 25 -0.18 14.66 5.36
CA ARG A 25 0.68 15.16 6.45
C ARG A 25 1.75 16.16 6.01
N GLY A 26 1.82 16.46 4.71
CA GLY A 26 2.80 17.37 4.14
C GLY A 26 4.17 16.76 3.87
N GLU A 27 4.92 17.47 3.02
CA GLU A 27 6.28 17.10 2.58
C GLU A 27 7.29 17.12 3.72
N GLU A 28 7.16 18.05 4.67
CA GLU A 28 8.03 18.17 5.84
C GLU A 28 8.03 16.91 6.73
N GLN A 29 6.91 16.17 6.73
CA GLN A 29 6.77 14.90 7.47
C GLN A 29 7.15 13.68 6.60
N GLY A 30 7.63 13.88 5.37
CA GLY A 30 7.97 12.83 4.42
C GLY A 30 6.76 12.00 3.95
N ASP A 31 5.54 12.55 4.02
CA ASP A 31 4.32 11.90 3.54
C ASP A 31 4.05 12.33 2.09
N TYR A 32 4.14 11.40 1.16
CA TYR A 32 3.93 11.65 -0.27
C TYR A 32 2.80 10.78 -0.80
N ALA A 33 1.95 11.38 -1.63
CA ALA A 33 1.03 10.65 -2.51
C ALA A 33 1.78 10.30 -3.79
N LEU A 34 1.83 9.00 -4.13
CA LEU A 34 2.51 8.49 -5.32
C LEU A 34 1.48 7.95 -6.29
N ALA A 35 1.65 8.23 -7.58
CA ALA A 35 0.84 7.64 -8.64
C ALA A 35 1.73 6.91 -9.65
N ALA A 36 1.34 5.68 -9.96
CA ALA A 36 1.97 4.87 -10.98
C ALA A 36 1.29 5.12 -12.34
N ASP A 37 2.07 5.30 -13.41
CA ASP A 37 1.56 5.28 -14.78
C ASP A 37 1.49 3.86 -15.34
N ARG A 38 2.32 2.96 -14.79
CA ARG A 38 2.36 1.54 -15.17
C ARG A 38 2.40 0.66 -13.95
N ILE A 39 1.64 -0.42 -14.03
CA ILE A 39 1.66 -1.52 -13.08
C ILE A 39 1.74 -2.80 -13.88
N LYS A 40 2.48 -3.78 -13.37
CA LYS A 40 2.48 -5.14 -13.93
C LYS A 40 2.53 -6.15 -12.80
N PHE A 41 1.56 -7.05 -12.76
CA PHE A 41 1.58 -8.24 -11.92
C PHE A 41 1.78 -9.47 -12.78
N PHE A 42 2.37 -10.52 -12.21
CA PHE A 42 2.70 -11.75 -12.91
C PHE A 42 2.79 -12.92 -11.93
N GLU A 43 2.89 -14.14 -12.46
CA GLU A 43 3.14 -15.31 -11.64
C GLU A 43 4.45 -15.13 -10.84
N PRO A 44 4.45 -15.40 -9.52
CA PRO A 44 5.59 -15.10 -8.66
C PRO A 44 6.91 -15.73 -9.15
N ILE A 45 7.89 -14.89 -9.45
CA ILE A 45 9.23 -15.32 -9.87
C ILE A 45 10.06 -15.59 -8.62
N LYS A 46 10.61 -16.80 -8.51
CA LYS A 46 11.56 -17.12 -7.43
C LYS A 46 12.95 -16.60 -7.75
N PRO A 47 13.77 -16.22 -6.74
CA PRO A 47 15.16 -15.81 -6.97
C PRO A 47 16.00 -16.85 -7.72
N THR A 48 15.66 -18.14 -7.57
CA THR A 48 16.29 -19.26 -8.29
C THR A 48 16.09 -19.21 -9.80
N GLU A 49 15.03 -18.56 -10.28
CA GLU A 49 14.70 -18.41 -11.71
C GLU A 49 15.41 -17.20 -12.34
N ALA A 50 16.02 -16.34 -11.53
CA ALA A 50 16.78 -15.18 -11.99
C ALA A 50 18.27 -15.52 -12.22
N SER A 51 18.98 -14.62 -12.92
CA SER A 51 20.44 -14.70 -13.05
C SER A 51 21.11 -14.63 -11.67
N LYS A 52 22.35 -15.13 -11.56
CA LYS A 52 23.11 -15.12 -10.29
C LYS A 52 23.13 -13.72 -9.63
N THR A 53 23.46 -12.69 -10.41
CA THR A 53 23.50 -11.30 -9.93
C THR A 53 22.13 -10.84 -9.40
N LEU A 54 21.05 -11.13 -10.10
CA LEU A 54 19.70 -10.76 -9.66
C LEU A 54 19.24 -11.56 -8.45
N ARG A 55 19.59 -12.85 -8.39
CA ARG A 55 19.32 -13.72 -7.24
C ARG A 55 19.91 -13.14 -5.96
N ASP A 56 21.21 -12.79 -5.99
CA ASP A 56 21.90 -12.22 -4.84
C ASP A 56 21.18 -10.94 -4.34
N VAL A 57 20.70 -10.10 -5.26
CA VAL A 57 19.93 -8.90 -4.93
C VAL A 57 18.59 -9.25 -4.28
N LEU A 58 17.84 -10.21 -4.84
CA LEU A 58 16.49 -10.60 -4.39
C LEU A 58 16.52 -11.35 -3.04
N GLU A 59 17.57 -12.12 -2.78
CA GLU A 59 17.76 -12.88 -1.54
C GLU A 59 18.30 -12.02 -0.39
N THR A 60 18.95 -10.90 -0.70
CA THR A 60 19.42 -9.96 0.32
C THR A 60 18.28 -9.57 1.25
N ARG A 61 18.51 -9.67 2.57
CA ARG A 61 17.55 -9.25 3.58
C ARG A 61 17.38 -7.73 3.59
N PHE A 62 16.14 -7.27 3.66
CA PHE A 62 15.75 -5.88 3.92
C PHE A 62 14.40 -5.85 4.66
N ARG A 63 14.08 -4.77 5.38
CA ARG A 63 12.85 -4.71 6.19
C ARG A 63 11.64 -4.31 5.36
N THR A 64 11.62 -3.05 4.90
CA THR A 64 10.47 -2.47 4.18
C THR A 64 10.82 -2.20 2.72
N GLN A 65 11.97 -1.56 2.48
CA GLN A 65 12.45 -1.19 1.16
C GLN A 65 13.96 -1.44 1.07
N LYS A 66 14.45 -1.68 -0.15
CA LYS A 66 15.86 -1.81 -0.49
C LYS A 66 16.13 -0.96 -1.73
N PRO A 67 16.91 0.12 -1.62
CA PRO A 67 17.43 0.81 -2.80
C PRO A 67 18.22 -0.16 -3.67
N ILE A 68 18.04 -0.09 -4.97
CA ILE A 68 18.76 -0.91 -5.95
C ILE A 68 19.35 0.00 -7.03
N SER A 69 20.42 -0.46 -7.68
CA SER A 69 21.07 0.31 -8.73
C SER A 69 20.19 0.40 -9.99
N ARG A 70 20.49 1.38 -10.84
CA ARG A 70 19.88 1.51 -12.17
C ARG A 70 20.06 0.23 -13.00
N ASP A 71 21.26 -0.34 -13.00
CA ASP A 71 21.57 -1.57 -13.75
C ASP A 71 20.76 -2.76 -13.24
N THR A 72 20.63 -2.88 -11.92
CA THR A 72 19.79 -3.91 -11.29
C THR A 72 18.33 -3.73 -11.68
N THR A 73 17.84 -2.48 -11.68
CA THR A 73 16.47 -2.15 -12.09
C THR A 73 16.23 -2.53 -13.55
N ALA A 74 17.14 -2.17 -14.45
CA ALA A 74 17.05 -2.52 -15.87
C ALA A 74 17.06 -4.04 -16.10
N ALA A 75 17.92 -4.77 -15.39
CA ALA A 75 17.98 -6.23 -15.45
C ALA A 75 16.70 -6.89 -14.91
N LEU A 76 16.12 -6.38 -13.82
CA LEU A 76 14.83 -6.85 -13.31
C LEU A 76 13.70 -6.57 -14.30
N LEU A 77 13.66 -5.37 -14.89
CA LEU A 77 12.67 -5.05 -15.92
C LEU A 77 12.80 -5.98 -17.13
N GLY A 78 14.02 -6.27 -17.59
CA GLY A 78 14.23 -7.22 -18.70
C GLY A 78 13.76 -8.66 -18.39
N LEU A 79 13.77 -9.06 -17.12
CA LEU A 79 13.18 -10.33 -16.66
C LEU A 79 11.64 -10.24 -16.64
N ILE A 80 11.10 -9.16 -16.08
CA ILE A 80 9.66 -8.93 -15.91
C ILE A 80 8.94 -8.73 -17.26
N GLU A 81 9.55 -8.04 -18.22
CA GLU A 81 8.89 -7.78 -19.50
C GLU A 81 8.62 -9.07 -20.31
N LYS A 82 9.37 -10.14 -20.02
CA LYS A 82 9.16 -11.46 -20.63
C LYS A 82 8.05 -12.27 -19.98
N THR A 83 7.58 -11.88 -18.80
CA THR A 83 6.49 -12.58 -18.13
C THR A 83 5.12 -12.12 -18.63
N GLU A 84 4.18 -13.05 -18.66
CA GLU A 84 2.79 -12.76 -18.98
C GLU A 84 2.20 -11.77 -17.98
N ASP A 85 1.48 -10.77 -18.49
CA ASP A 85 0.81 -9.77 -17.67
C ASP A 85 -0.47 -10.36 -17.05
N ARG A 86 -0.51 -10.43 -15.72
CA ARG A 86 -1.65 -10.89 -14.91
C ARG A 86 -2.35 -9.74 -14.18
N THR A 87 -2.07 -8.49 -14.53
CA THR A 87 -2.59 -7.31 -13.83
C THR A 87 -4.11 -7.27 -13.79
N LEU A 88 -4.78 -7.51 -14.92
CA LEU A 88 -6.25 -7.51 -14.96
C LEU A 88 -6.84 -8.60 -14.07
N ALA A 89 -6.29 -9.82 -14.14
CA ALA A 89 -6.72 -10.92 -13.28
C ALA A 89 -6.52 -10.61 -11.79
N TYR A 90 -5.41 -9.96 -11.43
CA TYR A 90 -5.16 -9.49 -10.07
C TYR A 90 -6.19 -8.45 -9.62
N VAL A 91 -6.48 -7.45 -10.46
CA VAL A 91 -7.48 -6.41 -10.16
C VAL A 91 -8.88 -7.00 -10.04
N ASP A 92 -9.24 -7.96 -10.88
CA ASP A 92 -10.53 -8.64 -10.80
C ASP A 92 -10.66 -9.49 -9.54
N GLU A 93 -9.59 -10.12 -9.07
CA GLU A 93 -9.58 -10.81 -7.78
C GLU A 93 -9.79 -9.83 -6.62
N VAL A 94 -9.18 -8.65 -6.65
CA VAL A 94 -9.45 -7.59 -5.66
C VAL A 94 -10.92 -7.20 -5.68
N ARG A 95 -11.51 -6.98 -6.86
CA ARG A 95 -12.95 -6.64 -7.00
C ARG A 95 -13.85 -7.76 -6.48
N ARG A 96 -13.51 -9.03 -6.74
CA ARG A 96 -14.26 -10.19 -6.24
C ARG A 96 -14.24 -10.23 -4.71
N LEU A 97 -13.09 -9.95 -4.08
CA LEU A 97 -12.96 -9.87 -2.63
C LEU A 97 -13.74 -8.69 -2.03
N GLU A 98 -13.72 -7.52 -2.68
CA GLU A 98 -14.52 -6.36 -2.27
C GLU A 98 -16.03 -6.68 -2.33
N GLN A 99 -16.49 -7.34 -3.40
CA GLN A 99 -17.88 -7.78 -3.54
C GLN A 99 -18.26 -8.78 -2.44
N PHE A 100 -17.41 -9.77 -2.18
CA PHE A 100 -17.62 -10.73 -1.09
C PHE A 100 -17.72 -10.04 0.27
N SER A 101 -16.79 -9.11 0.58
CA SER A 101 -16.79 -8.38 1.85
C SER A 101 -18.05 -7.55 2.02
N ARG A 102 -18.46 -6.85 0.95
CA ARG A 102 -19.67 -6.03 0.94
C ARG A 102 -20.93 -6.86 1.13
N TRP A 103 -21.01 -8.03 0.49
CA TRP A 103 -22.13 -8.94 0.70
C TRP A 103 -22.23 -9.42 2.16
N ARG A 104 -21.09 -9.62 2.84
CA ARG A 104 -21.05 -10.07 4.24
C ARG A 104 -21.29 -8.98 5.27
N THR A 105 -20.86 -7.75 4.99
CA THR A 105 -20.72 -6.70 6.03
C THR A 105 -21.36 -5.37 5.65
N GLY A 106 -21.80 -5.20 4.40
CA GLY A 106 -22.17 -3.89 3.84
C GLY A 106 -20.99 -3.03 3.35
N PHE A 107 -19.75 -3.45 3.63
CA PHE A 107 -18.53 -2.67 3.33
C PHE A 107 -17.57 -3.46 2.42
N ALA A 108 -16.98 -2.78 1.43
CA ALA A 108 -15.85 -3.31 0.67
C ALA A 108 -14.58 -3.42 1.55
N TYR A 109 -14.38 -2.44 2.44
CA TYR A 109 -13.30 -2.43 3.44
C TYR A 109 -13.88 -2.16 4.84
N PRO A 110 -14.24 -3.21 5.59
CA PRO A 110 -14.92 -3.06 6.89
C PRO A 110 -14.12 -2.26 7.91
N SER A 111 -12.81 -2.50 8.00
CA SER A 111 -11.92 -1.77 8.92
C SER A 111 -11.81 -0.28 8.61
N TRP A 112 -12.19 0.13 7.40
CA TRP A 112 -12.15 1.53 6.94
C TRP A 112 -13.55 2.12 6.82
N GLY A 113 -14.61 1.35 7.10
CA GLY A 113 -16.00 1.78 6.92
C GLY A 113 -16.35 2.14 5.47
N ARG A 114 -15.58 1.63 4.48
CA ARG A 114 -15.78 1.99 3.07
C ARG A 114 -16.74 1.04 2.39
N VAL A 115 -17.80 1.59 1.80
CA VAL A 115 -18.84 0.84 1.08
C VAL A 115 -18.35 0.42 -0.31
N SER A 116 -17.46 1.20 -0.94
CA SER A 116 -16.93 0.96 -2.28
C SER A 116 -15.41 0.78 -2.29
N GLY A 117 -14.93 0.21 -3.39
CA GLY A 117 -13.52 0.15 -3.76
C GLY A 117 -12.85 1.52 -3.86
N PHE A 118 -11.53 1.53 -4.09
CA PHE A 118 -10.82 2.76 -4.46
C PHE A 118 -11.04 3.10 -5.92
N GLY A 119 -11.31 4.37 -6.21
CA GLY A 119 -11.39 4.91 -7.56
C GLY A 119 -10.70 6.27 -7.68
N TRP A 120 -10.64 6.80 -8.90
CA TRP A 120 -10.02 8.10 -9.17
C TRP A 120 -10.66 9.26 -8.40
N GLY A 121 -11.96 9.18 -8.10
CA GLY A 121 -12.64 10.18 -7.26
C GLY A 121 -12.08 10.27 -5.84
N ASP A 122 -11.48 9.20 -5.31
CA ASP A 122 -10.85 9.22 -3.98
C ASP A 122 -9.53 10.01 -3.99
N ALA A 123 -8.84 10.09 -5.13
CA ALA A 123 -7.50 10.65 -5.20
C ALA A 123 -7.46 12.11 -4.70
N ALA A 124 -8.46 12.91 -5.06
CA ALA A 124 -8.57 14.30 -4.64
C ALA A 124 -8.61 14.45 -3.11
N GLU A 125 -9.24 13.51 -2.38
CA GLU A 125 -9.27 13.53 -0.92
C GLU A 125 -7.88 13.33 -0.31
N TYR A 126 -7.01 12.52 -0.94
CA TYR A 126 -5.67 12.21 -0.42
C TYR A 126 -4.61 13.27 -0.75
N LEU A 127 -4.90 14.14 -1.71
CA LEU A 127 -4.04 15.26 -2.11
C LEU A 127 -4.28 16.53 -1.30
N GLN A 128 -5.29 16.54 -0.41
CA GLN A 128 -5.54 17.69 0.46
C GLN A 128 -4.43 17.77 1.52
N VAL A 129 -3.57 18.78 1.40
CA VAL A 129 -2.61 19.13 2.43
C VAL A 129 -3.39 19.78 3.57
N GLN A 130 -3.46 19.12 4.73
CA GLN A 130 -3.96 19.77 5.93
C GLN A 130 -2.89 20.69 6.50
N GLU A 131 -3.28 21.86 6.99
CA GLU A 131 -2.38 22.73 7.77
C GLU A 131 -1.77 21.92 8.92
N SER A 132 -0.44 21.88 8.90
CA SER A 132 0.45 20.97 9.63
C SER A 132 -0.16 20.40 10.93
N PRO A 133 -0.81 19.22 10.89
CA PRO A 133 -1.24 18.58 12.11
C PRO A 133 0.02 18.13 12.86
N ALA A 134 0.08 18.46 14.16
CA ALA A 134 1.14 18.01 15.06
C ALA A 134 1.44 16.52 14.82
N ALA A 135 2.72 16.18 14.71
CA ALA A 135 3.22 14.87 14.31
C ALA A 135 2.43 13.74 14.99
N ALA A 136 1.53 13.10 14.25
CA ALA A 136 0.74 12.00 14.79
C ALA A 136 1.56 10.71 14.67
N PRO A 137 1.75 9.95 15.77
CA PRO A 137 2.50 8.70 15.74
C PRO A 137 1.88 7.73 14.73
N ASN A 138 2.72 6.95 14.05
CA ASN A 138 2.31 5.95 13.06
C ASN A 138 2.01 4.57 13.67
N SER A 139 2.11 4.46 15.00
CA SER A 139 1.79 3.26 15.77
C SER A 139 1.05 3.65 17.06
N SER A 140 0.26 2.71 17.58
CA SER A 140 -0.41 2.81 18.87
C SER A 140 0.03 1.62 19.73
N PRO A 141 0.50 1.82 20.98
CA PRO A 141 0.90 0.73 21.86
C PRO A 141 -0.23 -0.28 22.14
N THR A 142 -1.47 0.21 22.19
CA THR A 142 -2.67 -0.59 22.44
C THR A 142 -3.29 -1.14 21.16
N GLY A 143 -2.83 -0.69 19.99
CA GLY A 143 -3.51 -0.96 18.72
C GLY A 143 -4.86 -0.25 18.60
N ALA A 144 -5.14 0.74 19.45
CA ALA A 144 -6.37 1.51 19.44
C ALA A 144 -6.12 2.99 19.08
N TRP A 145 -7.06 3.58 18.35
CA TRP A 145 -6.99 4.95 17.84
C TRP A 145 -8.27 5.71 18.18
N ARG A 146 -8.15 6.82 18.90
CA ARG A 146 -9.26 7.73 19.20
C ARG A 146 -9.33 8.83 18.16
N CYS A 147 -10.52 9.08 17.62
CA CYS A 147 -10.78 10.22 16.76
C CYS A 147 -10.97 11.49 17.60
N THR A 148 -10.18 12.53 17.36
CA THR A 148 -10.31 13.83 18.05
C THR A 148 -11.55 14.62 17.64
N ALA A 149 -12.28 14.19 16.60
CA ALA A 149 -13.47 14.89 16.11
C ALA A 149 -14.80 14.25 16.52
N CYS A 150 -14.86 12.92 16.69
CA CYS A 150 -16.09 12.22 17.09
C CYS A 150 -15.89 11.26 18.27
N GLU A 151 -14.71 11.28 18.89
CA GLU A 151 -14.32 10.52 20.09
C GLU A 151 -14.35 9.00 19.98
N TYR A 152 -14.82 8.45 18.85
CA TYR A 152 -14.87 7.02 18.60
C TYR A 152 -13.47 6.38 18.65
N VAL A 153 -13.38 5.20 19.27
CA VAL A 153 -12.15 4.42 19.40
C VAL A 153 -12.18 3.24 18.42
N ILE A 154 -11.14 3.15 17.60
CA ILE A 154 -11.00 2.15 16.54
C ILE A 154 -9.85 1.22 16.90
N GLU A 155 -10.10 -0.07 16.92
CA GLU A 155 -9.05 -1.07 17.03
C GLU A 155 -8.46 -1.35 15.65
N ASN A 156 -7.23 -0.90 15.43
CA ASN A 156 -6.47 -1.20 14.22
C ASN A 156 -4.96 -1.13 14.50
N ARG A 157 -4.19 -2.11 14.00
CA ARG A 157 -2.74 -2.09 14.18
C ARG A 157 -2.05 -0.93 13.47
N ALA A 158 -2.63 -0.48 12.35
CA ALA A 158 -2.11 0.63 11.57
C ALA A 158 -2.95 1.89 11.80
N LEU A 159 -2.30 3.05 11.73
CA LEU A 159 -3.03 4.31 11.66
C LEU A 159 -3.81 4.39 10.35
N LEU A 160 -5.12 4.65 10.44
CA LEU A 160 -5.93 5.00 9.28
C LEU A 160 -5.76 6.49 8.94
N LYS A 161 -5.79 6.82 7.65
CA LYS A 161 -5.75 8.22 7.19
C LYS A 161 -7.05 8.98 7.49
N LYS A 162 -8.18 8.27 7.60
CA LYS A 162 -9.54 8.79 7.80
C LYS A 162 -10.24 8.04 8.93
N CYS A 163 -11.02 8.73 9.75
CA CYS A 163 -11.92 8.07 10.70
C CYS A 163 -13.01 7.31 9.93
N PRO A 164 -13.21 5.99 10.16
CA PRO A 164 -14.23 5.19 9.49
C PRO A 164 -15.66 5.54 9.92
N VAL A 165 -15.83 6.31 11.00
CA VAL A 165 -17.14 6.73 11.53
C VAL A 165 -17.52 8.12 11.00
N CYS A 166 -16.70 9.14 11.25
CA CYS A 166 -17.04 10.52 10.88
C CYS A 166 -16.42 11.00 9.57
N GLY A 167 -15.56 10.19 8.94
CA GLY A 167 -14.92 10.55 7.68
C GLY A 167 -13.88 11.67 7.76
N ARG A 168 -13.55 12.21 8.94
CA ARG A 168 -12.52 13.27 9.02
C ARG A 168 -11.11 12.68 8.93
N GLN A 169 -10.27 13.29 8.11
CA GLN A 169 -8.87 12.89 7.93
C GLN A 169 -7.98 13.45 9.04
N ALA A 170 -6.85 12.78 9.29
CA ALA A 170 -5.80 13.18 10.24
C ALA A 170 -6.26 13.45 11.70
N THR A 171 -7.44 12.95 12.08
CA THR A 171 -8.03 13.11 13.43
C THR A 171 -7.67 11.98 14.40
N LEU A 172 -7.07 10.90 13.93
CA LEU A 172 -6.80 9.72 14.77
C LEU A 172 -5.51 9.91 15.58
N ARG A 173 -5.58 9.62 16.87
CA ARG A 173 -4.45 9.61 17.83
C ARG A 173 -4.47 8.32 18.64
N PRO A 174 -3.34 7.83 19.18
CA PRO A 174 -3.36 6.69 20.09
C PRO A 174 -4.37 6.92 21.22
N ALA A 175 -5.20 5.91 21.47
CA ALA A 175 -6.23 5.94 22.52
C ALA A 175 -5.66 5.63 23.90
#